data_AF-A0A1F9MMX6-F1
#
_entry.id   AF-A0A1F9MMX6-F1
#
_cell.length_a   1.000
_cell.length_b   1.000
_cell.length_c   1.000
_cell.angle_alpha   90.00
_cell.angle_beta   90.00
_cell.angle_gamma   90.00
#
_symmetry.space_group_name_H-M   'P 1'
#
loop_
_entity.id
_entity.type
_entity.pdbx_description
1 polymer ?
#
loop_
_entity_poly.entity_id
_entity_poly.type
_entity_poly.pdbx_seq_one_letter_code
_entity_poly.pdbx_strand_id
1 'polypeptide(L)'
;MILQDIISDIHALVEDLEMYERKYGLLSETFYEMYSQGAEPEDESWVLEWSDWAGAYQTLLRRRDQYQRAIQSLQNEAQTLPAILKKAARHEPISVNP
;
A
#
# COMPACT_ATOMS: atom_id res chain seq x y z
N MET A 1 13.25 -3.79 10.26
CA MET A 1 12.20 -2.90 9.73
C MET A 1 11.28 -2.54 10.88
N ILE A 2 10.79 -1.31 10.94
CA ILE A 2 9.81 -0.91 11.95
C ILE A 2 8.44 -0.74 11.31
N LEU A 3 7.37 -0.92 12.09
CA LEU A 3 6.00 -0.81 11.61
C LEU A 3 5.73 0.54 10.93
N GLN A 4 6.37 1.61 11.44
CA GLN A 4 6.29 2.96 10.90
C GLN A 4 6.81 3.06 9.47
N ASP A 5 7.82 2.29 9.08
CA ASP A 5 8.36 2.30 7.71
C ASP A 5 7.29 1.80 6.73
N ILE A 6 6.62 0.68 7.07
CA ILE A 6 5.54 0.12 6.24
C ILE A 6 4.39 1.12 6.12
N ILE A 7 4.01 1.77 7.22
CA ILE A 7 2.93 2.76 7.24
C ILE A 7 3.29 3.98 6.38
N SER A 8 4.53 4.48 6.50
CA SER A 8 5.01 5.61 5.69
C SER A 8 4.99 5.27 4.19
N ASP A 9 5.45 4.08 3.82
CA ASP A 9 5.40 3.60 2.44
C ASP A 9 3.95 3.50 1.93
N ILE A 10 3.02 2.98 2.75
CA ILE A 10 1.60 2.91 2.41
C ILE A 10 1.04 4.31 2.14
N HIS A 11 1.33 5.30 3.00
CA HIS A 11 0.83 6.66 2.82
C HIS A 11 1.40 7.32 1.56
N ALA A 12 2.70 7.20 1.31
CA ALA A 12 3.32 7.73 0.10
C ALA A 12 2.69 7.12 -1.17
N LEU A 13 2.51 5.79 -1.19
CA LEU A 13 1.89 5.10 -2.33
C LEU A 13 0.43 5.52 -2.52
N VAL A 14 -0.33 5.73 -1.44
CA VAL A 14 -1.72 6.21 -1.55
C VAL A 14 -1.76 7.62 -2.16
N GLU A 15 -0.87 8.52 -1.74
CA GLU A 15 -0.78 9.87 -2.30
C GLU A 15 -0.42 9.84 -3.81
N ASP A 16 0.53 8.99 -4.21
CA ASP A 16 0.90 8.80 -5.62
C ASP A 16 -0.28 8.26 -6.44
N LEU A 17 -1.00 7.26 -5.91
CA LEU A 17 -2.16 6.67 -6.59
C LEU A 17 -3.30 7.67 -6.74
N GLU A 18 -3.56 8.50 -5.72
CA GLU A 18 -4.58 9.55 -5.81
C GLU A 18 -4.33 10.52 -6.97
N MET A 19 -3.07 10.76 -7.37
CA MET A 19 -2.77 11.58 -8.55
C MET A 19 -3.32 10.94 -9.82
N TYR A 20 -3.08 9.64 -10.02
CA TYR A 20 -3.59 8.92 -11.19
C TYR A 20 -5.11 8.80 -11.16
N GLU A 21 -5.70 8.48 -10.01
CA GLU A 21 -7.15 8.35 -9.86
C GLU A 21 -7.88 9.66 -10.20
N ARG A 22 -7.32 10.80 -9.78
CA ARG A 22 -7.86 12.12 -10.13
C ARG A 22 -7.67 12.46 -11.60
N LYS A 23 -6.54 12.05 -12.21
CA LYS A 23 -6.24 12.31 -13.62
C LYS A 23 -7.17 11.54 -14.55
N TYR A 24 -7.41 10.26 -14.27
CA TYR A 24 -8.16 9.35 -15.15
C TYR A 24 -9.60 9.11 -14.72
N GLY A 25 -10.00 9.53 -13.51
CA GLY A 25 -11.37 9.40 -13.01
C GLY A 25 -11.77 7.96 -12.65
N LEU A 26 -10.80 7.07 -12.44
CA LEU A 26 -11.00 5.68 -12.05
C LEU A 26 -10.22 5.37 -10.78
N LEU A 27 -10.79 4.55 -9.91
CA LEU A 27 -10.06 4.02 -8.76
C LEU A 27 -9.00 3.02 -9.22
N SER A 28 -7.88 2.97 -8.48
CA SER A 28 -6.75 2.10 -8.79
C SER A 28 -7.12 0.62 -8.82
N GLU A 29 -8.11 0.20 -8.03
CA GLU A 29 -8.63 -1.18 -8.04
C GLU A 29 -9.24 -1.55 -9.40
N THR A 30 -10.16 -0.73 -9.91
CA THR A 30 -10.80 -0.94 -11.21
C THR A 30 -9.80 -0.88 -12.35
N PHE A 31 -8.89 0.10 -12.31
CA PHE A 31 -7.81 0.21 -13.27
C PHE A 31 -6.93 -1.06 -13.27
N TYR A 32 -6.52 -1.52 -12.09
CA TYR A 32 -5.62 -2.67 -11.97
C TYR A 32 -6.28 -3.99 -12.38
N GLU A 33 -7.58 -4.16 -12.17
CA GLU A 33 -8.33 -5.32 -12.67
C GLU A 33 -8.27 -5.38 -14.20
N MET A 34 -8.54 -4.27 -14.89
CA MET A 34 -8.44 -4.20 -16.35
C MET A 34 -7.00 -4.44 -16.82
N TYR A 35 -6.03 -3.77 -16.21
CA TYR A 35 -4.61 -3.92 -16.52
C TYR A 35 -4.15 -5.38 -16.37
N SER A 36 -4.58 -6.07 -15.30
CA SER A 36 -4.24 -7.47 -15.04
C SER A 36 -4.85 -8.46 -16.03
N GLN A 37 -5.92 -8.07 -16.72
CA GLN A 37 -6.54 -8.85 -17.80
C GLN A 37 -5.85 -8.63 -19.17
N GLY A 38 -4.81 -7.80 -19.21
CA GLY A 38 -4.08 -7.48 -20.44
C GLY A 38 -4.75 -6.38 -21.26
N ALA A 39 -5.56 -5.52 -20.64
CA ALA A 39 -6.09 -4.33 -21.33
C ALA A 39 -4.92 -3.39 -21.68
N GLU A 40 -4.81 -3.05 -22.96
CA GLU A 40 -3.85 -2.07 -23.46
C GLU A 40 -4.49 -0.67 -23.47
N PRO A 41 -3.72 0.39 -23.19
CA PRO A 41 -4.21 1.75 -23.35
C PRO A 41 -4.52 2.03 -24.82
N GLU A 42 -5.58 2.79 -25.09
CA GLU A 42 -5.93 3.20 -26.46
C GLU A 42 -4.90 4.17 -27.07
N ASP A 43 -4.18 4.90 -26.23
CA ASP A 43 -3.14 5.85 -26.61
C ASP A 43 -1.77 5.37 -26.11
N GLU A 44 -0.84 5.12 -27.04
CA GLU A 44 0.53 4.68 -26.74
C GLU A 44 1.28 5.65 -25.81
N SER A 45 0.91 6.94 -25.80
CA SER A 45 1.51 7.94 -24.91
C SER A 45 1.19 7.70 -23.42
N TRP A 46 0.17 6.90 -23.10
CA TRP A 46 -0.23 6.59 -21.73
C TRP A 46 0.41 5.32 -21.17
N VAL A 47 1.07 4.51 -22.01
CA VAL A 47 1.64 3.21 -21.62
C VAL A 47 2.58 3.31 -20.41
N LEU A 48 3.41 4.36 -20.37
CA LEU A 48 4.34 4.57 -19.26
C LEU A 48 3.61 4.85 -17.96
N GLU A 49 2.66 5.78 -17.98
CA GLU A 49 1.88 6.15 -16.79
C GLU A 49 1.00 5.00 -16.29
N TRP A 50 0.46 4.19 -17.21
CA TRP A 50 -0.30 2.97 -16.87
C TRP A 50 0.58 1.94 -16.18
N SER A 51 1.79 1.72 -16.69
CA SER A 51 2.74 0.78 -16.09
C SER A 51 3.17 1.24 -14.69
N ASP A 52 3.43 2.53 -14.53
CA ASP A 52 3.79 3.13 -13.23
C ASP A 52 2.63 3.04 -12.23
N TRP A 53 1.40 3.37 -12.67
CA TRP A 53 0.21 3.25 -11.84
C TRP A 53 -0.02 1.80 -11.37
N ALA A 54 0.07 0.83 -12.29
CA ALA A 54 -0.09 -0.57 -11.95
C ALA A 54 1.00 -1.05 -10.97
N GLY A 55 2.25 -0.64 -11.19
CA GLY A 55 3.37 -0.95 -10.30
C GLY A 55 3.21 -0.35 -8.90
N ALA A 56 2.76 0.90 -8.82
CA ALA A 56 2.47 1.57 -7.56
C ALA A 56 1.35 0.85 -6.79
N TYR A 57 0.25 0.49 -7.46
CA TYR A 57 -0.87 -0.20 -6.84
C TYR A 57 -0.49 -1.60 -6.37
N GLN A 58 0.24 -2.36 -7.18
CA GLN A 58 0.75 -3.68 -6.79
C GLN A 58 1.69 -3.59 -5.57
N THR A 59 2.52 -2.54 -5.52
CA THR A 59 3.40 -2.28 -4.36
C THR A 59 2.59 -1.92 -3.12
N LEU A 60 1.52 -1.11 -3.25
CA LEU A 60 0.60 -0.81 -2.16
C LEU A 60 -0.06 -2.08 -1.60
N LEU A 61 -0.55 -2.97 -2.47
CA LEU A 61 -1.14 -4.26 -2.05
C LEU A 61 -0.15 -5.08 -1.23
N ARG A 62 1.10 -5.19 -1.69
CA ARG A 62 2.18 -5.90 -0.98
C ARG A 62 2.48 -5.26 0.38
N ARG A 63 2.54 -3.93 0.46
CA ARG A 63 2.78 -3.23 1.74
C ARG A 63 1.61 -3.39 2.71
N ARG A 64 0.37 -3.39 2.23
CA ARG A 64 -0.83 -3.66 3.04
C ARG A 64 -0.83 -5.09 3.60
N ASP A 65 -0.50 -6.10 2.78
CA ASP A 65 -0.34 -7.48 3.25
C ASP A 65 0.79 -7.58 4.29
N GLN A 66 1.92 -6.93 4.06
CA GLN A 66 3.02 -6.87 5.03
C GLN A 66 2.60 -6.24 6.36
N TYR A 67 1.84 -5.14 6.33
CA TYR A 67 1.28 -4.53 7.53
C TYR A 67 0.34 -5.50 8.28
N GLN A 68 -0.57 -6.16 7.57
CA GLN A 68 -1.50 -7.13 8.16
C GLN A 68 -0.76 -8.28 8.85
N ARG A 69 0.26 -8.83 8.20
CA ARG A 69 1.12 -9.88 8.77
C ARG A 69 1.88 -9.38 10.01
N ALA A 70 2.40 -8.16 9.96
CA ALA A 70 3.09 -7.55 11.08
C ALA A 70 2.18 -7.40 12.31
N ILE A 71 0.95 -6.90 12.12
CA ILE A 71 -0.05 -6.80 13.20
C ILE A 71 -0.41 -8.19 13.75
N GLN A 72 -0.62 -9.17 12.88
CA GLN A 72 -0.91 -10.55 13.31
C GLN A 72 0.24 -11.15 14.12
N SER A 73 1.50 -10.91 13.72
CA SER A 73 2.68 -11.37 14.47
C SER A 73 2.74 -10.73 15.86
N LEU A 74 2.52 -9.41 15.96
CA LEU A 74 2.52 -8.70 17.25
C LEU A 74 1.43 -9.24 18.20
N GLN A 75 0.25 -9.55 17.66
CA GLN A 75 -0.82 -10.19 18.43
C GLN A 75 -0.45 -11.59 18.93
N ASN A 76 0.24 -12.38 18.10
CA ASN A 76 0.70 -13.72 18.46
C ASN A 76 1.81 -13.69 19.53
N GLU A 77 2.60 -12.61 19.59
CA GLU A 77 3.57 -12.32 20.67
C GLU A 77 2.90 -11.81 21.96
N ALA A 78 1.60 -12.06 22.13
CA ALA A 78 0.77 -11.65 23.26
C ALA A 78 0.67 -10.12 23.47
N GLN A 79 0.95 -9.30 22.45
CA GLN A 79 0.64 -7.87 22.50
C GLN A 79 -0.83 -7.66 22.14
N THR A 80 -1.59 -7.02 23.04
CA THR A 80 -2.98 -6.65 22.73
C THR A 80 -3.01 -5.44 21.79
N LEU A 81 -4.04 -5.33 20.95
CA LEU A 81 -4.21 -4.16 20.07
C LEU A 81 -4.16 -2.82 20.81
N PRO A 82 -4.77 -2.65 22.01
CA PRO A 82 -4.62 -1.42 22.78
C PRO A 82 -3.17 -1.12 23.19
N ALA A 83 -2.35 -2.14 23.47
CA ALA A 83 -0.95 -1.95 23.79
C ALA A 83 -0.13 -1.49 22.57
N ILE A 84 -0.40 -2.07 21.40
CA ILE A 84 0.20 -1.66 20.13
C ILE A 84 -0.20 -0.20 19.81
N LEU A 85 -1.48 0.13 19.93
CA LEU A 85 -2.00 1.48 19.71
C LEU A 85 -1.34 2.50 20.65
N LYS A 86 -1.15 2.15 21.93
CA LYS A 86 -0.48 3.03 22.89
C LYS A 86 0.96 3.35 22.51
N LYS A 87 1.72 2.35 22.02
CA LYS A 87 3.08 2.55 21.51
C LYS A 87 3.07 3.43 20.26
N ALA A 88 2.18 3.13 19.31
CA ALA A 88 2.04 3.88 18.06
C ALA A 88 1.67 5.35 18.30
N ALA A 89 0.71 5.63 19.21
CA ALA A 89 0.29 6.98 19.57
C ALA A 89 1.42 7.83 20.19
N ARG A 90 2.43 7.17 20.77
CA ARG A 90 3.63 7.81 21.32
C ARG A 90 4.78 7.89 20.33
N HIS A 91 4.57 7.43 19.10
CA HIS A 91 5.61 7.28 18.08
C HIS A 91 6.79 6.42 18.57
N GLU A 92 6.53 5.49 19.49
CA GLU A 92 7.53 4.52 19.93
C GLU A 92 7.79 3.55 18.76
N PRO A 93 9.06 3.27 18.41
CA PRO A 93 9.38 2.35 17.32
C PRO A 93 8.88 0.94 17.66
N ILE A 94 8.14 0.33 16.73
CA ILE A 94 7.61 -1.02 16.89
C ILE A 94 8.35 -1.93 15.92
N SER A 95 9.26 -2.73 16.45
CA SER A 95 9.98 -3.75 15.67
C SER A 95 9.01 -4.81 15.16
N VAL A 96 9.12 -5.12 13.87
CA VAL A 96 8.34 -6.16 13.22
C VAL A 96 9.28 -7.03 12.38
N ASN A 97 9.04 -8.33 12.40
CA ASN A 97 9.78 -9.25 11.53
C ASN A 97 9.26 -9.15 10.10
N PRO A 98 10.14 -9.22 9.08
CA PRO A 98 9.75 -9.21 7.68
C PRO A 98 8.92 -10.44 7.28
#